data_AF-A0A846D4S3-F1
#
_entry.id   AF-A0A846D4S3-F1
#
_cell.length_a   1.000
_cell.length_b   1.000
_cell.length_c   1.000
_cell.angle_alpha   90.00
_cell.angle_beta   90.00
_cell.angle_gamma   90.00
#
_symmetry.space_group_name_H-M   'P 1'
#
loop_
_entity.id
_entity.type
_entity.pdbx_description
1 polymer ?
#
loop_
_entity_poly.entity_id
_entity_poly.type
_entity_poly.pdbx_seq_one_letter_code
_entity_poly.pdbx_strand_id
1 'polypeptide(L)'
;MSQLLVNLSILFSQPTGIANYAANLFPYLKPLDPTLLISPTASSRFCSATTYTCYPIPGNLSPEQGTKGHFRRLLWTQFQLPRIYKKLRTHLL
;
A
#
# COMPACT_ATOMS: atom_id res chain seq x y z
N MET A 1 -14.32 11.02 -5.51
CA MET A 1 -13.68 9.99 -4.65
C MET A 1 -13.27 8.86 -5.55
N SER A 2 -11.98 8.49 -5.52
CA SER A 2 -11.46 7.34 -6.25
C SER A 2 -12.26 6.08 -5.91
N GLN A 3 -12.58 5.27 -6.91
CA GLN A 3 -13.23 3.97 -6.68
C GLN A 3 -12.22 2.84 -6.47
N LEU A 4 -10.92 3.08 -6.61
CA LEU A 4 -9.88 2.07 -6.59
C LEU A 4 -8.93 2.26 -5.40
N LEU A 5 -8.72 1.18 -4.64
CA LEU A 5 -7.78 1.12 -3.52
C LEU A 5 -6.68 0.13 -3.88
N VAL A 6 -5.42 0.58 -3.91
CA VAL A 6 -4.27 -0.27 -4.23
C VAL A 6 -3.51 -0.58 -2.95
N ASN A 7 -3.40 -1.86 -2.61
CA ASN A 7 -2.69 -2.28 -1.40
C ASN A 7 -1.17 -2.38 -1.59
N LEU A 8 -0.45 -1.29 -1.30
CA LEU A 8 1.01 -1.24 -1.36
C LEU A 8 1.69 -1.55 -0.02
N SER A 9 1.05 -2.32 0.86
CA SER A 9 1.63 -2.75 2.14
C SER A 9 2.91 -3.58 2.04
N ILE A 10 3.22 -4.09 0.84
CA ILE A 10 4.46 -4.80 0.53
C ILE A 10 5.62 -3.88 0.19
N LEU A 11 5.41 -2.57 -0.02
CA LEU A 11 6.48 -1.64 -0.37
C LEU A 11 7.28 -1.19 0.86
N PHE A 12 8.59 -1.10 0.67
CA PHE A 12 9.56 -0.71 1.68
C PHE A 12 10.74 0.02 1.04
N SER A 13 11.78 0.35 1.81
CA SER A 13 12.85 1.26 1.37
C SER A 13 13.68 0.70 0.20
N GLN A 14 13.86 -0.62 0.17
CA GLN A 14 14.66 -1.35 -0.84
C GLN A 14 13.87 -2.51 -1.44
N PRO A 15 12.82 -2.25 -2.23
CA PRO A 15 11.95 -3.30 -2.74
C PRO A 15 12.72 -4.35 -3.56
N THR A 16 12.27 -5.60 -3.47
CA THR A 16 12.80 -6.73 -4.27
C THR A 16 11.64 -7.58 -4.79
N GLY A 17 11.88 -8.37 -5.84
CA GLY A 17 10.90 -9.29 -6.41
C GLY A 17 9.54 -8.62 -6.72
N ILE A 18 8.47 -9.13 -6.11
CA ILE A 18 7.10 -8.63 -6.29
C ILE A 18 6.96 -7.16 -5.85
N ALA A 19 7.69 -6.70 -4.83
CA ALA A 19 7.65 -5.30 -4.42
C ALA A 19 8.27 -4.38 -5.49
N ASN A 20 9.30 -4.83 -6.22
CA ASN A 20 9.84 -4.09 -7.36
C ASN A 20 8.84 -4.02 -8.50
N TYR A 21 8.16 -5.13 -8.78
CA TYR A 21 7.12 -5.15 -9.81
C TYR A 21 5.99 -4.18 -9.46
N ALA A 22 5.49 -4.22 -8.22
CA ALA A 22 4.45 -3.30 -7.75
C ALA A 22 4.89 -1.83 -7.86
N ALA A 23 6.11 -1.50 -7.42
CA ALA A 23 6.66 -0.15 -7.47
C ALA A 23 6.76 0.42 -8.89
N ASN A 24 7.05 -0.42 -9.87
CA ASN A 24 7.12 -0.02 -11.28
C ASN A 24 5.75 -0.03 -11.98
N LEU A 25 4.80 -0.84 -11.51
CA LEU A 25 3.48 -0.97 -12.14
C LEU A 25 2.50 0.12 -11.70
N PHE A 26 2.41 0.41 -10.39
CA PHE A 26 1.38 1.32 -9.87
C PHE A 26 1.40 2.72 -10.49
N PRO A 27 2.54 3.30 -10.93
CA PRO A 27 2.55 4.60 -11.59
C PRO A 27 1.69 4.65 -12.86
N TYR A 28 1.56 3.53 -13.56
CA TYR A 28 0.71 3.40 -14.75
C TYR A 28 -0.78 3.27 -14.42
N LEU A 29 -1.13 3.05 -13.14
CA LEU A 29 -2.51 3.04 -12.68
C LEU A 29 -3.04 4.46 -12.38
N LYS A 30 -2.22 5.50 -12.53
CA LYS A 30 -2.61 6.90 -12.30
C LYS A 30 -3.90 7.35 -13.00
N PRO A 31 -4.21 6.94 -14.25
CA PRO A 31 -5.47 7.33 -14.90
C PRO A 31 -6.72 6.84 -14.17
N LEU A 32 -6.60 5.81 -13.32
CA LEU A 32 -7.68 5.29 -12.48
C LEU A 32 -7.83 6.08 -11.16
N ASP A 33 -6.98 7.09 -10.94
CA ASP A 33 -6.91 7.93 -9.75
C ASP A 33 -6.93 7.13 -8.43
N PRO A 34 -6.10 6.08 -8.23
CA PRO A 34 -6.24 5.20 -7.07
C PRO A 34 -5.89 5.88 -5.75
N THR A 35 -6.54 5.43 -4.67
CA THR A 35 -6.03 5.64 -3.31
C THR A 35 -4.98 4.57 -2.99
N LEU A 36 -3.79 4.99 -2.57
CA LEU A 36 -2.68 4.09 -2.26
C LEU A 36 -2.63 3.80 -0.76
N LEU A 37 -2.77 2.53 -0.36
CA LEU A 37 -2.47 2.10 1.01
C LEU A 37 -0.97 1.89 1.16
N ILE A 38 -0.29 2.77 1.87
CA ILE A 38 1.17 2.84 1.82
C ILE A 38 1.80 3.12 3.18
N SER A 39 2.94 2.47 3.46
CA SER A 39 3.66 2.63 4.72
C SER A 39 4.36 3.99 4.79
N PRO A 40 4.64 4.54 5.99
CA PRO A 40 5.36 5.80 6.13
C PRO A 40 6.73 5.81 5.44
N THR A 41 7.42 4.66 5.48
CA THR A 41 8.72 4.48 4.83
C THR A 41 8.64 4.58 3.31
N ALA A 42 7.58 4.01 2.71
CA ALA A 42 7.38 4.07 1.26
C ALA A 42 6.71 5.38 0.82
N SER A 43 5.87 5.99 1.66
CA SER A 43 5.12 7.20 1.31
C SER A 43 6.03 8.41 1.06
N SER A 44 7.15 8.52 1.78
CA SER A 44 8.13 9.59 1.55
C SER A 44 8.70 9.56 0.12
N ARG A 45 8.86 8.36 -0.45
CA ARG A 45 9.38 8.17 -1.80
C ARG A 45 8.31 8.34 -2.88
N PHE A 46 7.11 7.84 -2.63
CA PHE A 46 6.09 7.74 -3.68
C PHE A 46 4.98 8.80 -3.58
N CYS A 47 4.61 9.26 -2.38
CA CYS A 47 3.51 10.21 -2.19
C CYS A 47 3.98 11.66 -2.10
N SER A 48 5.13 11.94 -1.49
CA SER A 48 5.60 13.33 -1.34
C SER A 48 5.98 13.99 -2.67
N ALA A 49 6.31 13.19 -3.69
CA ALA A 49 6.74 13.67 -5.00
C ALA A 49 5.62 13.67 -6.06
N THR A 50 4.44 13.11 -5.78
CA THR A 50 3.40 12.93 -6.81
C THR A 50 1.99 13.18 -6.29
N THR A 51 1.07 13.45 -7.22
CA THR A 51 -0.35 13.78 -6.99
C THR A 51 -1.24 12.61 -6.54
N TYR A 52 -0.68 11.52 -5.98
CA TYR A 52 -1.52 10.41 -5.50
C TYR A 52 -2.24 10.75 -4.19
N THR A 53 -3.47 10.22 -4.05
CA THR A 53 -4.14 10.16 -2.76
C THR A 53 -3.55 9.00 -1.96
N CYS A 54 -2.89 9.29 -0.84
CA CYS A 54 -2.26 8.27 -0.01
C CYS A 54 -2.98 8.10 1.32
N TYR A 55 -3.23 6.84 1.68
CA TYR A 55 -3.79 6.44 2.96
C TYR A 55 -2.71 5.71 3.78
N PRO A 56 -2.34 6.22 4.96
CA PRO A 56 -1.26 5.65 5.74
C PRO A 56 -1.66 4.31 6.35
N ILE A 57 -0.72 3.35 6.35
CA ILE A 57 -0.85 2.08 7.06
C ILE A 57 0.29 1.94 8.10
N PRO A 58 0.24 0.96 9.03
CA PRO A 58 1.36 0.71 9.94
C PRO A 58 2.68 0.43 9.21
N GLY A 59 3.78 1.00 9.68
CA GLY A 59 5.11 0.85 9.06
C GLY A 59 5.81 -0.49 9.32
N ASN A 60 5.20 -1.38 10.09
CA ASN A 60 5.80 -2.63 10.57
C ASN A 60 5.21 -3.89 9.90
N LEU A 61 4.67 -3.73 8.68
CA LEU A 61 4.04 -4.78 7.88
C LEU A 61 4.93 -5.27 6.72
N SER A 62 6.09 -4.64 6.51
CA SER A 62 6.95 -4.93 5.36
C SER A 62 7.83 -6.17 5.60
N PRO A 63 8.37 -6.76 4.52
CA PRO A 63 9.35 -7.84 4.63
C PRO A 63 10.63 -7.46 5.40
N GLU A 64 10.98 -6.17 5.51
CA GLU A 64 12.15 -5.72 6.30
C GLU A 64 12.05 -6.13 7.77
N GLN A 65 10.84 -6.33 8.30
CA GLN A 65 10.66 -6.81 9.68
C GLN A 65 10.63 -8.34 9.79
N GLY A 66 11.06 -9.05 8.75
CA GLY A 66 11.16 -10.51 8.71
C GLY A 66 9.84 -11.21 8.98
N THR A 67 9.90 -12.43 9.52
CA THR A 67 8.70 -13.27 9.81
C THR A 67 7.65 -12.55 10.64
N LYS A 68 8.07 -11.68 11.57
CA LYS A 68 7.14 -10.87 12.39
C LYS A 68 6.37 -9.86 11.53
N GLY A 69 7.04 -9.19 10.59
CA GLY A 69 6.40 -8.29 9.62
C GLY A 69 5.38 -9.02 8.75
N HIS A 70 5.75 -10.18 8.21
CA HIS A 70 4.85 -11.02 7.42
C HIS A 70 3.60 -11.44 8.19
N PHE A 71 3.75 -11.90 9.43
CA PHE A 71 2.61 -12.29 10.27
C PHE A 71 1.70 -11.10 10.59
N ARG A 72 2.28 -9.94 10.96
CA ARG A 72 1.51 -8.71 11.18
C ARG A 72 0.75 -8.28 9.94
N ARG A 73 1.38 -8.36 8.75
CA ARG A 73 0.73 -8.05 7.48
C ARG A 73 -0.43 -8.99 7.20
N LEU A 74 -0.26 -10.30 7.42
CA LEU A 74 -1.35 -11.26 7.27
C LEU A 74 -2.54 -10.87 8.15
N LEU A 75 -2.32 -10.68 9.47
CA LEU A 75 -3.39 -10.27 10.38
C LEU A 75 -4.03 -8.93 9.97
N TRP A 76 -3.22 -7.95 9.59
CA TRP A 76 -3.70 -6.64 9.17
C TRP A 76 -4.54 -6.72 7.89
N THR A 77 -4.09 -7.48 6.89
CA THR A 77 -4.82 -7.71 5.64
C THR A 77 -6.13 -8.46 5.90
N GLN A 78 -6.18 -9.39 6.84
CA GLN A 78 -7.40 -10.13 7.16
C GLN A 78 -8.42 -9.32 7.96
N PHE A 79 -7.99 -8.47 8.91
CA PHE A 79 -8.91 -7.85 9.87
C PHE A 79 -9.08 -6.33 9.73
N GLN A 80 -8.05 -5.62 9.27
CA GLN A 80 -8.07 -4.15 9.16
C GLN A 80 -8.40 -3.67 7.75
N LEU A 81 -7.81 -4.30 6.73
CA LEU A 81 -8.09 -3.93 5.34
C LEU A 81 -9.59 -4.00 5.00
N PRO A 82 -10.37 -4.98 5.50
CA PRO A 82 -11.82 -4.98 5.31
C PRO A 82 -12.55 -3.75 5.83
N ARG A 83 -12.07 -3.19 6.95
CA ARG A 83 -12.66 -2.00 7.56
C ARG A 83 -12.33 -0.75 6.76
N ILE A 84 -11.11 -0.68 6.22
CA ILE A 84 -10.65 0.45 5.42
C ILE A 84 -11.45 0.54 4.10
N TYR A 85 -11.57 -0.55 3.34
CA TYR A 85 -12.32 -0.50 2.07
C TYR A 85 -13.81 -0.12 2.30
N LYS A 86 -14.44 -0.64 3.37
CA LYS A 86 -15.83 -0.27 3.73
C LYS A 86 -15.95 1.21 4.10
N LYS A 87 -15.00 1.73 4.87
CA LYS A 87 -14.96 3.14 5.29
C LYS A 87 -14.77 4.08 4.10
N LEU A 88 -13.86 3.73 3.19
CA LEU A 88 -13.56 4.54 2.02
C LEU A 88 -14.57 4.34 0.88
N ARG A 89 -15.41 3.29 0.95
CA ARG A 89 -16.39 2.89 -0.08
C ARG A 89 -15.72 2.68 -1.45
N THR A 90 -14.59 1.98 -1.44
CA THR A 90 -13.77 1.72 -2.63
C THR A 90 -13.66 0.22 -2.93
N HIS A 91 -13.32 -0.10 -4.17
CA HIS A 91 -12.97 -1.44 -4.62
C HIS A 91 -11.46 -1.69 -4.42
N LEU A 92 -11.11 -2.85 -3.88
CA LEU A 92 -9.74 -3.22 -3.56
C LEU A 92 -9.09 -3.99 -4.71
N LEU A 93 -7.85 -3.60 -5.06
CA LEU A 93 -6.95 -4.29 -5.98
C LEU A 93 -5.62 -4.64 -5.29
#